data_AF-A0A7S2IY61-F1
#
_entry.id   AF-A0A7S2IY61-F1
#
_cell.length_a   1.000
_cell.length_b   1.000
_cell.length_c   1.000
_cell.angle_alpha   90.00
_cell.angle_beta   90.00
_cell.angle_gamma   90.00
#
_symmetry.space_group_name_H-M   'P 1'
#
loop_
_entity.id
_entity.type
_entity.pdbx_description
1 polymer ?
#
loop_
_entity_poly.entity_id
_entity_poly.type
_entity_poly.pdbx_seq_one_letter_code
_entity_poly.pdbx_strand_id
1 'polypeptide(L)'
;VNRDHLQFFQFIGRVIGKAIHDGQNLEAWFTRGFYKHMLGRKVIPADLEAFDPEYFSNLKWMLDHDITDIIELFFCAESDELGQMRIVDLKPNGRKLPVTNDNKHEYIQLMSEHKMTNSVRPQIDAFLKGLHEIVPAELLSLFDNNELELLISGLPDIDIEDLKNNTEYHNYTPQSEQVQWFWKVLSEFSQEQRAWF
;
A
#
# COMPACT_ATOMS: atom_id res chain seq x y z
N VAL A 1 -8.15 15.51 -18.57
CA VAL A 1 -7.07 14.54 -18.24
C VAL A 1 -5.84 14.83 -19.11
N ASN A 2 -4.64 14.83 -18.52
CA ASN A 2 -3.38 15.17 -19.21
C ASN A 2 -2.96 14.04 -20.16
N ARG A 3 -2.80 14.34 -21.46
CA ARG A 3 -2.43 13.35 -22.49
C ARG A 3 -1.04 12.76 -22.27
N ASP A 4 -0.15 13.47 -21.58
CA ASP A 4 1.23 13.06 -21.35
C ASP A 4 1.46 12.47 -19.95
N HIS A 5 0.40 12.16 -19.20
CA HIS A 5 0.50 11.65 -17.81
C HIS A 5 1.46 10.45 -17.67
N LEU A 6 1.48 9.52 -18.63
CA LEU A 6 2.40 8.38 -18.60
C LEU A 6 3.87 8.79 -18.69
N GLN A 7 4.18 9.85 -19.45
CA GLN A 7 5.55 10.38 -19.53
C GLN A 7 5.96 11.01 -18.20
N PHE A 8 5.02 11.66 -17.49
CA PHE A 8 5.27 12.16 -16.14
C PHE A 8 5.55 11.01 -15.15
N PHE A 9 4.78 9.92 -15.18
CA PHE A 9 5.06 8.75 -14.33
C PHE A 9 6.44 8.13 -14.62
N GLN A 10 6.81 7.99 -15.89
CA GLN A 10 8.14 7.53 -16.27
C GLN A 10 9.24 8.49 -15.80
N PHE A 11 9.02 9.80 -15.89
CA PHE A 11 9.96 10.79 -15.37
C PHE A 11 10.09 10.71 -13.85
N ILE A 12 8.99 10.59 -13.11
CA ILE A 12 9.02 10.41 -11.65
C ILE A 12 9.81 9.13 -11.30
N GLY A 13 9.56 8.03 -12.00
CA GLY A 13 10.34 6.79 -11.84
C GLY A 13 11.84 7.01 -12.00
N ARG A 14 12.27 7.77 -13.00
CA ARG A 14 13.69 8.13 -13.20
C ARG A 14 14.24 8.99 -12.06
N VAL A 15 13.46 9.94 -11.54
CA VAL A 15 13.85 10.80 -10.42
C VAL A 15 14.08 9.96 -9.16
N ILE A 16 13.13 9.06 -8.82
CA ILE A 16 13.29 8.13 -7.69
C ILE A 16 14.51 7.24 -7.90
N GLY A 17 14.65 6.63 -9.09
CA GLY A 17 15.80 5.76 -9.39
C GLY A 17 17.13 6.49 -9.31
N LYS A 18 17.18 7.75 -9.75
CA LYS A 18 18.39 8.59 -9.67
C LYS A 18 18.73 8.96 -8.22
N ALA A 19 17.73 9.26 -7.39
CA ALA A 19 17.93 9.53 -5.98
C ALA A 19 18.51 8.32 -5.24
N ILE A 20 17.93 7.13 -5.48
CA ILE A 20 18.46 5.86 -4.94
C ILE A 20 19.90 5.63 -5.40
N HIS A 21 20.17 5.78 -6.70
CA HIS A 21 21.51 5.59 -7.26
C HIS A 21 22.56 6.54 -6.65
N ASP A 22 22.17 7.79 -6.37
CA ASP A 22 23.07 8.82 -5.83
C ASP A 22 23.14 8.84 -4.29
N GLY A 23 22.37 7.97 -3.62
CA GLY A 23 22.26 7.97 -2.16
C GLY A 23 21.67 9.27 -1.62
N GLN A 24 20.72 9.87 -2.36
CA GLN A 24 19.98 11.05 -1.94
C GLN A 24 18.58 10.64 -1.47
N ASN A 25 18.15 11.17 -0.33
CA ASN A 25 16.81 10.94 0.18
C ASN A 25 15.82 11.94 -0.44
N LEU A 26 14.58 11.50 -0.62
CA LEU A 26 13.48 12.30 -1.11
C LEU A 26 12.34 12.28 -0.10
N GLU A 27 11.63 13.39 0.05
CA GLU A 27 10.39 13.45 0.83
C GLU A 27 9.24 12.80 0.04
N ALA A 28 9.30 11.47 -0.12
CA ALA A 28 8.39 10.70 -0.96
C ALA A 28 7.93 9.41 -0.26
N TRP A 29 6.78 9.48 0.42
CA TRP A 29 6.17 8.34 1.10
C TRP A 29 5.07 7.72 0.24
N PHE A 30 5.32 6.52 -0.29
CA PHE A 30 4.33 5.76 -1.05
C PHE A 30 3.57 4.79 -0.17
N THR A 31 2.42 4.31 -0.64
CA THR A 31 1.68 3.26 0.06
C THR A 31 2.42 1.93 -0.03
N ARG A 32 2.20 1.05 0.96
CA ARG A 32 2.77 -0.31 0.99
C ARG A 32 2.51 -1.10 -0.30
N GLY A 33 1.32 -0.98 -0.88
CA GLY A 33 0.98 -1.61 -2.14
C GLY A 33 1.86 -1.15 -3.31
N PHE A 34 2.22 0.14 -3.32
CA PHE A 34 3.09 0.68 -4.36
C PHE A 34 4.55 0.23 -4.21
N TYR A 35 5.08 0.16 -2.98
CA TYR A 35 6.41 -0.46 -2.75
C TYR A 35 6.43 -1.93 -3.19
N LYS A 36 5.36 -2.69 -2.95
CA LYS A 36 5.24 -4.06 -3.47
C LYS A 36 5.33 -4.10 -4.99
N HIS A 37 4.74 -3.13 -5.69
CA HIS A 37 4.90 -3.03 -7.14
C HIS A 37 6.34 -2.77 -7.58
N MET A 38 7.07 -1.89 -6.88
CA MET A 38 8.50 -1.66 -7.14
C MET A 38 9.35 -2.91 -6.92
N LEU A 39 8.99 -3.72 -5.93
CA LEU A 39 9.69 -4.96 -5.57
C LEU A 39 9.23 -6.18 -6.40
N GLY A 40 8.27 -6.02 -7.32
CA GLY A 40 7.69 -7.13 -8.08
C GLY A 40 6.89 -8.13 -7.23
N ARG A 41 6.41 -7.72 -6.06
CA ARG A 41 5.64 -8.55 -5.12
C ARG A 41 4.13 -8.39 -5.34
N LYS A 42 3.36 -9.45 -5.07
CA LYS A 42 1.91 -9.42 -5.18
C LYS A 42 1.29 -8.62 -4.02
N VAL A 43 0.36 -7.73 -4.34
CA VAL A 43 -0.48 -7.03 -3.35
C VAL A 43 -1.52 -7.99 -2.77
N ILE A 44 -1.84 -7.82 -1.49
CA ILE A 44 -2.85 -8.61 -0.78
C ILE A 44 -4.00 -7.69 -0.33
N PRO A 45 -5.21 -8.22 -0.05
CA PRO A 45 -6.34 -7.40 0.38
C PRO A 45 -6.05 -6.48 1.57
N ALA A 46 -5.20 -6.92 2.51
CA ALA A 46 -4.78 -6.11 3.65
C ALA A 46 -3.99 -4.83 3.27
N ASP A 47 -3.35 -4.79 2.09
CA ASP A 47 -2.67 -3.57 1.63
C ASP A 47 -3.66 -2.46 1.24
N LEU A 48 -4.93 -2.82 1.01
CA LEU A 48 -5.97 -1.86 0.68
C LEU A 48 -6.32 -0.95 1.86
N GLU A 49 -6.08 -1.40 3.10
CA GLU A 49 -6.32 -0.59 4.29
C GLU A 49 -5.55 0.74 4.26
N ALA A 50 -4.30 0.72 3.78
CA ALA A 50 -3.47 1.91 3.65
C ALA A 50 -3.91 2.85 2.51
N PHE A 51 -4.73 2.37 1.58
CA PHE A 51 -5.19 3.13 0.42
C PHE A 51 -6.64 3.63 0.57
N ASP A 52 -7.51 2.78 1.10
CA ASP A 52 -8.95 2.99 1.24
C ASP A 52 -9.48 2.21 2.47
N PRO A 53 -9.32 2.78 3.69
CA PRO A 53 -9.67 2.11 4.94
C PRO A 53 -11.16 1.76 5.06
N GLU A 54 -12.03 2.63 4.53
CA GLU A 54 -13.48 2.43 4.53
C GLU A 54 -13.86 1.23 3.66
N TYR A 55 -13.32 1.17 2.44
CA TYR A 55 -13.58 0.05 1.56
C TYR A 55 -12.99 -1.25 2.09
N PHE A 56 -11.78 -1.23 2.65
CA PHE A 56 -11.21 -2.39 3.32
C PHE A 56 -12.10 -2.89 4.47
N SER A 57 -12.66 -2.00 5.27
CA SER A 57 -13.60 -2.34 6.35
C SER A 57 -14.85 -3.05 5.80
N ASN A 58 -15.38 -2.60 4.67
CA ASN A 58 -16.51 -3.25 4.00
C ASN A 58 -16.17 -4.65 3.48
N LEU A 59 -14.98 -4.82 2.88
CA LEU A 59 -14.53 -6.15 2.43
C LEU A 59 -14.29 -7.09 3.62
N LYS A 60 -13.73 -6.58 4.72
CA LYS A 60 -13.52 -7.33 5.96
C LYS A 60 -14.85 -7.76 6.59
N TRP A 61 -15.84 -6.86 6.61
CA TRP A 61 -17.18 -7.21 7.05
C TRP A 61 -17.78 -8.34 6.21
N MET A 62 -17.63 -8.29 4.88
CA MET A 62 -18.07 -9.36 3.98
C MET A 62 -17.35 -10.68 4.25
N LEU A 63 -16.07 -10.69 4.64
CA LEU A 63 -15.36 -11.92 5.01
C LEU A 63 -15.98 -12.57 6.25
N ASP A 64 -16.30 -11.76 7.25
CA ASP A 64 -16.69 -12.24 8.58
C ASP A 64 -18.19 -12.57 8.69
N HIS A 65 -19.02 -12.16 7.72
CA HIS A 65 -20.48 -12.31 7.77
C HIS A 65 -21.02 -13.13 6.58
N ASP A 66 -22.19 -13.74 6.79
CA ASP A 66 -22.98 -14.32 5.70
C ASP A 66 -23.53 -13.19 4.82
N ILE A 67 -23.41 -13.30 3.50
CA ILE A 67 -23.87 -12.28 2.54
C ILE A 67 -25.13 -12.66 1.75
N THR A 68 -25.70 -13.84 2.00
CA THR A 68 -26.88 -14.37 1.31
C THR A 68 -28.06 -13.41 1.48
N ASP A 69 -28.66 -12.99 0.37
CA ASP A 69 -29.80 -12.05 0.32
C ASP A 69 -29.57 -10.67 0.98
N ILE A 70 -28.33 -10.36 1.39
CA ILE A 70 -27.95 -9.06 1.99
C ILE A 70 -27.26 -8.18 0.95
N ILE A 71 -26.42 -8.79 0.11
CA ILE A 71 -25.59 -8.08 -0.87
C ILE A 71 -25.70 -8.77 -2.23
N GLU A 72 -26.19 -8.04 -3.24
CA GLU A 72 -26.18 -8.48 -4.63
C GLU A 72 -24.94 -7.93 -5.35
N LEU A 73 -23.88 -8.75 -5.42
CA LEU A 73 -22.65 -8.43 -6.14
C LEU A 73 -22.37 -9.45 -7.24
N PHE A 74 -21.66 -8.99 -8.26
CA PHE A 74 -21.13 -9.81 -9.34
C PHE A 74 -19.62 -9.60 -9.43
N PHE A 75 -18.91 -10.48 -10.12
CA PHE A 75 -17.47 -10.36 -10.33
C PHE A 75 -17.11 -9.26 -11.36
N CYS A 76 -17.57 -8.04 -11.14
CA CYS A 76 -17.23 -6.86 -11.92
C CYS A 76 -17.02 -5.65 -11.02
N ALA A 77 -16.25 -4.69 -11.50
CA ALA A 77 -15.97 -3.43 -10.82
C ALA A 77 -16.34 -2.24 -11.70
N GLU A 78 -16.79 -1.16 -11.08
CA GLU A 78 -16.83 0.14 -11.74
C GLU A 78 -15.42 0.75 -11.70
N SER A 79 -14.96 1.21 -12.87
CA SER A 79 -13.64 1.80 -13.07
C SER A 79 -13.82 3.14 -13.78
N ASP A 80 -13.24 4.20 -13.21
CA ASP A 80 -13.17 5.50 -13.87
C ASP A 80 -11.95 5.54 -14.80
N GLU A 81 -12.18 5.31 -16.08
CA GLU A 81 -11.17 5.46 -17.12
C GLU A 81 -11.28 6.85 -17.76
N LEU A 82 -10.48 7.80 -17.27
CA LEU A 82 -10.34 9.15 -17.84
C LEU A 82 -11.63 10.00 -17.78
N GLY A 83 -12.43 9.87 -16.72
CA GLY A 83 -13.71 10.55 -16.53
C GLY A 83 -14.89 9.80 -17.15
N GLN A 84 -14.67 8.56 -17.62
CA GLN A 84 -15.72 7.67 -18.11
C GLN A 84 -15.84 6.47 -17.19
N MET A 85 -16.98 6.37 -16.52
CA MET A 85 -17.34 5.18 -15.76
C MET A 85 -17.55 3.99 -16.70
N ARG A 86 -16.77 2.93 -16.49
CA ARG A 86 -16.89 1.67 -17.19
C ARG A 86 -16.99 0.53 -16.20
N ILE A 87 -17.75 -0.50 -16.58
CA ILE A 87 -17.79 -1.74 -15.83
C ILE A 87 -16.70 -2.64 -16.40
N VAL A 88 -15.84 -3.20 -15.56
CA VAL A 88 -14.78 -4.14 -15.94
C VAL A 88 -15.04 -5.47 -15.27
N ASP A 89 -14.98 -6.56 -16.04
CA ASP A 89 -15.11 -7.90 -15.51
C ASP A 89 -13.83 -8.26 -14.74
N LEU A 90 -13.95 -8.62 -13.46
CA LEU A 90 -12.81 -9.02 -12.61
C LEU A 90 -12.24 -10.39 -13.01
N LYS A 91 -13.07 -11.23 -13.64
CA LYS A 91 -12.72 -12.52 -14.23
C LYS A 91 -13.62 -12.79 -15.45
N PRO A 92 -13.30 -13.77 -16.32
CA PRO A 92 -14.10 -14.02 -17.53
C PRO A 92 -15.59 -14.20 -17.22
N ASN A 93 -16.44 -13.44 -17.92
CA ASN A 93 -17.89 -13.39 -17.71
C ASN A 93 -18.33 -12.92 -16.30
N GLY A 94 -17.50 -12.12 -15.63
CA GLY A 94 -17.69 -11.76 -14.23
C GLY A 94 -19.02 -11.07 -13.92
N ARG A 95 -19.55 -10.26 -14.85
CA ARG A 95 -20.90 -9.65 -14.72
C ARG A 95 -22.06 -10.66 -14.63
N LYS A 96 -21.84 -11.91 -15.04
CA LYS A 96 -22.85 -12.98 -14.98
C LYS A 96 -22.62 -13.93 -13.81
N LEU A 97 -21.55 -13.74 -13.06
CA LEU A 97 -21.16 -14.60 -11.96
C LEU A 97 -21.49 -13.89 -10.65
N PRO A 98 -22.51 -14.33 -9.90
CA PRO A 98 -22.84 -13.74 -8.62
C PRO A 98 -21.79 -14.09 -7.56
N VAL A 99 -21.59 -13.16 -6.63
CA VAL A 99 -20.77 -13.38 -5.44
C VAL A 99 -21.60 -14.11 -4.40
N THR A 100 -21.07 -15.21 -3.88
CA THR A 100 -21.70 -16.09 -2.88
C THR A 100 -20.73 -16.30 -1.72
N ASN A 101 -21.20 -16.86 -0.60
CA ASN A 101 -20.32 -17.18 0.53
C ASN A 101 -19.16 -18.11 0.14
N ASP A 102 -19.35 -19.00 -0.83
CA ASP A 102 -18.31 -19.94 -1.29
C ASP A 102 -17.20 -19.24 -2.09
N ASN A 103 -17.52 -18.13 -2.78
CA ASN A 103 -16.61 -17.47 -3.71
C ASN A 103 -16.22 -16.03 -3.30
N LYS A 104 -16.74 -15.51 -2.19
CA LYS A 104 -16.46 -14.13 -1.71
C LYS A 104 -14.97 -13.87 -1.47
N HIS A 105 -14.20 -14.88 -1.06
CA HIS A 105 -12.74 -14.75 -0.90
C HIS A 105 -12.05 -14.40 -2.22
N GLU A 106 -12.44 -15.05 -3.31
CA GLU A 106 -11.91 -14.79 -4.65
C GLU A 106 -12.32 -13.38 -5.12
N TYR A 107 -13.59 -13.01 -4.90
CA TYR A 107 -14.10 -11.68 -5.25
C TYR A 107 -13.29 -10.58 -4.55
N ILE A 108 -13.05 -10.72 -3.25
CA ILE A 108 -12.28 -9.76 -2.45
C ILE A 108 -10.84 -9.65 -2.98
N GLN A 109 -10.19 -10.78 -3.26
CA GLN A 109 -8.85 -10.77 -3.83
C GLN A 109 -8.80 -10.02 -5.17
N LEU A 110 -9.69 -10.34 -6.10
CA LEU A 110 -9.73 -9.73 -7.43
C LEU A 110 -10.11 -8.25 -7.37
N MET A 111 -11.02 -7.88 -6.47
CA MET A 111 -11.43 -6.48 -6.30
C MET A 111 -10.30 -5.64 -5.71
N SER A 112 -9.60 -6.15 -4.69
CA SER A 112 -8.41 -5.50 -4.13
C SER A 112 -7.30 -5.34 -5.19
N GLU A 113 -7.04 -6.38 -5.97
CA GLU A 113 -6.05 -6.35 -7.07
C GLU A 113 -6.48 -5.37 -8.19
N HIS A 114 -7.77 -5.30 -8.51
CA HIS A 114 -8.27 -4.34 -9.49
C HIS A 114 -8.09 -2.90 -9.04
N LYS A 115 -8.50 -2.57 -7.79
CA LYS A 115 -8.39 -1.22 -7.24
C LYS A 115 -6.95 -0.73 -7.12
N MET A 116 -6.04 -1.57 -6.65
CA MET A 116 -4.65 -1.16 -6.39
C MET A 116 -3.74 -1.27 -7.62
N THR A 117 -4.06 -2.15 -8.57
CA THR A 117 -3.15 -2.49 -9.66
C THR A 117 -3.77 -2.32 -11.03
N ASN A 118 -4.87 -3.01 -11.33
CA ASN A 118 -5.36 -3.09 -12.71
C ASN A 118 -5.91 -1.76 -13.23
N SER A 119 -6.61 -1.00 -12.39
CA SER A 119 -7.19 0.31 -12.72
C SER A 119 -6.13 1.37 -13.08
N VAL A 120 -4.91 1.22 -12.56
CA VAL A 120 -3.79 2.15 -12.72
C VAL A 120 -2.55 1.49 -13.32
N ARG A 121 -2.73 0.35 -13.98
CA ARG A 121 -1.64 -0.48 -14.52
C ARG A 121 -0.72 0.29 -15.47
N PRO A 122 -1.22 1.09 -16.44
CA PRO A 122 -0.36 1.88 -17.33
C PRO A 122 0.56 2.86 -16.59
N GLN A 123 0.07 3.48 -15.51
CA GLN A 123 0.81 4.45 -14.70
C GLN A 123 1.91 3.76 -13.88
N ILE A 124 1.57 2.62 -13.25
CA ILE A 124 2.54 1.78 -12.54
C ILE A 124 3.63 1.31 -13.50
N ASP A 125 3.26 0.76 -14.67
CA ASP A 125 4.24 0.25 -15.64
C ASP A 125 5.14 1.36 -16.18
N ALA A 126 4.60 2.56 -16.44
CA ALA A 126 5.39 3.71 -16.85
C ALA A 126 6.38 4.15 -15.77
N PHE A 127 5.92 4.22 -14.50
CA PHE A 127 6.79 4.52 -13.36
C PHE A 127 7.91 3.49 -13.20
N LEU A 128 7.57 2.20 -13.19
CA LEU A 128 8.54 1.11 -13.04
C LEU A 128 9.55 1.09 -14.18
N LYS A 129 9.10 1.37 -15.41
CA LYS A 129 10.01 1.54 -16.55
C LYS A 129 11.04 2.64 -16.30
N GLY A 130 10.59 3.80 -15.82
CA GLY A 130 11.50 4.91 -15.49
C GLY A 130 12.46 4.58 -14.35
N LEU A 131 11.98 3.89 -13.32
CA LEU A 131 12.78 3.43 -12.19
C LEU A 131 13.87 2.46 -12.63
N HIS A 132 13.51 1.45 -13.42
CA HIS A 132 14.42 0.39 -13.85
C HIS A 132 15.37 0.78 -14.98
N GLU A 133 15.14 1.93 -15.63
CA GLU A 133 16.16 2.55 -16.49
C GLU A 133 17.40 3.02 -15.70
N ILE A 134 17.26 3.26 -14.40
CA ILE A 134 18.34 3.73 -13.52
C ILE A 134 18.79 2.64 -12.53
N VAL A 135 17.84 1.93 -11.91
CA VAL A 135 18.13 0.92 -10.88
C VAL A 135 17.56 -0.44 -11.29
N PRO A 136 18.41 -1.46 -11.55
CA PRO A 136 17.96 -2.80 -11.90
C PRO A 136 16.96 -3.39 -10.89
N ALA A 137 15.92 -4.06 -11.39
CA ALA A 137 14.87 -4.64 -10.56
C ALA A 137 15.42 -5.71 -9.59
N GLU A 138 16.45 -6.44 -10.00
CA GLU A 138 17.11 -7.46 -9.19
C GLU A 138 17.73 -6.89 -7.92
N LEU A 139 18.31 -5.68 -7.99
CA LEU A 139 18.88 -5.01 -6.82
C LEU A 139 17.81 -4.53 -5.86
N LEU A 140 16.71 -3.99 -6.39
CA LEU A 140 15.58 -3.56 -5.55
C LEU A 140 14.91 -4.75 -4.86
N SER A 141 14.82 -5.91 -5.51
CA SER A 141 14.16 -7.10 -4.97
C SER A 141 14.78 -7.66 -3.68
N LEU A 142 16.02 -7.25 -3.36
CA LEU A 142 16.72 -7.63 -2.13
C LEU A 142 16.11 -6.98 -0.89
N PHE A 143 15.42 -5.84 -1.05
CA PHE A 143 14.79 -5.10 0.04
C PHE A 143 13.37 -5.60 0.31
N ASP A 144 12.91 -5.46 1.55
CA ASP A 144 11.49 -5.45 1.87
C ASP A 144 10.84 -4.06 1.67
N ASN A 145 9.54 -3.95 1.97
CA ASN A 145 8.81 -2.70 1.72
C ASN A 145 9.30 -1.57 2.62
N ASN A 146 9.64 -1.87 3.88
CA ASN A 146 10.07 -0.88 4.86
C ASN A 146 11.51 -0.44 4.55
N GLU A 147 12.37 -1.39 4.19
CA GLU A 147 13.75 -1.08 3.79
C GLU A 147 13.79 -0.23 2.52
N LEU A 148 12.92 -0.50 1.53
CA LEU A 148 12.82 0.32 0.32
C LEU A 148 12.29 1.73 0.61
N GLU A 149 11.34 1.86 1.52
CA GLU A 149 10.86 3.15 1.99
C GLU A 149 11.99 3.95 2.65
N LEU A 150 12.76 3.34 3.56
CA LEU A 150 13.90 3.99 4.20
C LEU A 150 15.01 4.33 3.22
N LEU A 151 15.22 3.50 2.19
CA LEU A 151 16.18 3.78 1.12
C LEU A 151 15.80 5.05 0.33
N ILE A 152 14.51 5.26 0.09
CA ILE A 152 14.00 6.42 -0.66
C ILE A 152 13.90 7.65 0.24
N SER A 153 13.29 7.51 1.42
CA SER A 153 12.90 8.63 2.28
C SER A 153 13.90 8.96 3.38
N GLY A 154 14.84 8.06 3.65
CA GLY A 154 15.81 8.18 4.73
C GLY A 154 15.26 7.73 6.07
N LEU A 155 16.16 7.65 7.04
CA LEU A 155 15.80 7.34 8.43
C LEU A 155 15.21 8.60 9.09
N PRO A 156 13.99 8.52 9.63
CA PRO A 156 13.44 9.62 10.40
C PRO A 156 14.27 9.82 11.69
N ASP A 157 14.38 11.06 12.13
CA ASP A 157 14.83 11.36 13.49
C ASP A 157 13.60 11.40 14.39
N ILE A 158 13.46 10.40 15.26
CA ILE A 158 12.29 10.22 16.13
C ILE A 158 12.65 10.76 17.51
N ASP A 159 12.05 11.90 17.85
CA ASP A 159 12.10 12.46 19.20
C ASP A 159 11.18 11.66 20.13
N ILE A 160 11.79 10.88 21.02
CA ILE A 160 11.09 10.02 21.97
C ILE A 160 10.32 10.83 23.00
N GLU A 161 10.84 11.98 23.41
CA GLU A 161 10.16 12.81 24.41
C GLU A 161 8.91 13.44 23.79
N ASP A 162 8.99 13.92 22.55
CA ASP A 162 7.82 14.39 21.81
C ASP A 162 6.78 13.27 21.62
N LEU A 163 7.21 12.08 21.16
CA LEU A 163 6.32 10.95 20.98
C LEU A 163 5.62 10.56 22.30
N LYS A 164 6.36 10.55 23.41
CA LYS A 164 5.84 10.23 24.74
C LYS A 164 4.84 11.26 25.25
N ASN A 165 5.08 12.54 24.98
CA ASN A 165 4.18 13.63 25.37
C ASN A 165 2.86 13.61 24.58
N ASN A 166 2.85 13.01 23.40
CA ASN A 166 1.68 12.92 22.51
C ASN A 166 1.06 11.51 22.45
N THR A 167 1.41 10.61 23.38
CA THR A 167 0.85 9.25 23.44
C THR A 167 -0.35 9.17 24.39
N GLU A 168 -1.48 8.68 23.90
CA GLU A 168 -2.67 8.36 24.70
C GLU A 168 -2.66 6.91 25.20
N TYR A 169 -3.15 6.70 26.42
CA TYR A 169 -3.19 5.37 27.05
C TYR A 169 -4.64 4.93 27.30
N HIS A 170 -5.02 3.80 26.73
CA HIS A 170 -6.30 3.14 27.01
C HIS A 170 -6.08 1.94 27.93
N ASN A 171 -6.79 1.88 29.05
CA ASN A 171 -6.62 0.87 30.12
C ASN A 171 -5.23 0.84 30.79
N TYR A 172 -4.38 1.82 30.51
CA TYR A 172 -3.06 2.01 31.10
C TYR A 172 -2.88 3.46 31.56
N THR A 173 -1.84 3.69 32.36
CA THR A 173 -1.40 5.03 32.77
C THR A 173 0.09 5.19 32.50
N PRO A 174 0.63 6.42 32.43
CA PRO A 174 2.06 6.65 32.28
C PRO A 174 2.92 5.99 33.38
N GLN A 175 2.32 5.69 34.55
CA GLN A 175 2.99 5.04 35.67
C GLN A 175 2.91 3.51 35.64
N SER A 176 2.15 2.92 34.71
CA SER A 176 2.04 1.46 34.58
C SER A 176 3.40 0.84 34.23
N GLU A 177 3.75 -0.30 34.85
CA GLU A 177 5.06 -0.93 34.65
C GLU A 177 5.35 -1.21 33.18
N GLN A 178 4.36 -1.70 32.43
CA GLN A 178 4.47 -1.99 31.01
C GLN A 178 4.78 -0.74 30.18
N VAL A 179 4.18 0.39 30.54
CA VAL A 179 4.44 1.68 29.86
C VAL A 179 5.85 2.18 30.17
N GLN A 180 6.31 2.03 31.41
CA GLN A 180 7.69 2.40 31.77
C GLN A 180 8.72 1.52 31.05
N TRP A 181 8.46 0.20 30.97
CA TRP A 181 9.31 -0.72 30.22
C TRP A 181 9.31 -0.41 28.73
N PHE A 182 8.15 -0.11 28.16
CA PHE A 182 8.01 0.29 26.78
C PHE A 182 8.91 1.48 26.43
N TRP A 183 8.78 2.61 27.15
CA TRP A 183 9.60 3.79 26.89
C TRP A 183 11.08 3.57 27.17
N LYS A 184 11.42 2.75 28.18
CA LYS A 184 12.80 2.38 28.45
C LYS A 184 13.42 1.64 27.26
N VAL A 185 12.75 0.60 26.77
CA VAL A 185 13.23 -0.19 25.62
C VAL A 185 13.31 0.68 24.36
N LEU A 186 12.30 1.50 24.08
CA LEU A 186 12.31 2.39 22.92
C LEU A 186 13.43 3.43 22.99
N SER A 187 13.79 3.91 24.19
CA SER A 187 14.93 4.81 24.37
C SER A 187 16.29 4.15 24.11
N GLU A 188 16.38 2.84 24.30
CA GLU A 188 17.58 2.03 24.04
C GLU A 188 17.71 1.61 22.57
N PHE A 189 16.66 1.74 21.75
CA PHE A 189 16.69 1.40 20.32
C PHE A 189 17.60 2.33 19.52
N SER A 190 18.29 1.76 18.51
CA SER A 190 18.96 2.52 17.46
C SER A 190 17.95 3.31 16.62
N GLN A 191 18.41 4.28 15.83
CA GLN A 191 17.55 5.06 14.94
C GLN A 191 16.81 4.15 13.93
N GLU A 192 17.49 3.13 13.40
CA GLU A 192 16.89 2.10 12.54
C GLU A 192 15.79 1.32 13.26
N GLN A 193 16.06 0.86 14.48
CA GLN A 193 15.09 0.12 15.28
C GLN A 193 13.86 0.98 15.65
N ARG A 194 14.06 2.28 15.90
CA ARG A 194 12.95 3.22 16.13
C ARG A 194 12.13 3.45 14.86
N ALA A 195 12.76 3.52 13.70
CA ALA A 195 12.07 3.71 12.43
C ALA A 195 11.23 2.48 12.00
N TRP A 196 11.60 1.28 12.47
CA TRP A 196 10.84 0.05 12.22
C TRP A 196 9.68 -0.20 13.19
N PHE A 197 9.69 0.45 14.36
CA PHE A 197 8.69 0.30 15.40
C PHE A 197 7.41 1.07 15.03
#